data_AF-A0A931U6A7-F1
#
_entry.id   AF-A0A931U6A7-F1
#
_cell.length_a   1.000
_cell.length_b   1.000
_cell.length_c   1.000
_cell.angle_alpha   90.00
_cell.angle_beta   90.00
_cell.angle_gamma   90.00
#
_symmetry.space_group_name_H-M   'P 1'
#
loop_
_entity.id
_entity.type
_entity.pdbx_description
1 polymer ?
#
loop_
_entity_poly.entity_id
_entity_poly.type
_entity_poly.pdbx_seq_one_letter_code
_entity_poly.pdbx_strand_id
1 'polypeptide(L)'
;MALTKSFYRKVYIILEVIRVFAIVVIMKFPFGGWLIIFLIDTFDYYPALRTGITYSRYQQIDKSLDILNRLYFVLPAYFFSWPHRHFFLFLFLYRLVGEFFFFRVKSERYLFFFPNLLEFLFPAYIIFDKNLVLALMVALPLKLIHEYGLHIKGMVDPWSKAYIATHPEHRRKFRS
;
A
#
# COMPACT_ATOMS: atom_id res chain seq x y z
N MET A 1 -16.69 -7.57 -26.07
CA MET A 1 -17.23 -8.58 -25.13
C MET A 1 -16.99 -8.09 -23.71
N ALA A 2 -18.03 -7.78 -22.95
CA ALA A 2 -17.87 -7.31 -21.57
C ALA A 2 -17.43 -8.48 -20.67
N LEU A 3 -16.32 -8.32 -19.95
CA LEU A 3 -15.84 -9.31 -18.98
C LEU A 3 -16.82 -9.44 -17.80
N THR A 4 -17.00 -10.66 -17.29
CA THR A 4 -17.99 -10.95 -16.24
C THR A 4 -17.49 -10.58 -14.84
N LYS A 5 -18.40 -10.34 -13.88
CA LYS A 5 -18.04 -10.14 -12.46
C LYS A 5 -17.20 -11.29 -11.89
N SER A 6 -17.48 -12.52 -12.33
CA SER A 6 -16.74 -13.73 -11.93
C SER A 6 -15.27 -13.66 -12.37
N PHE A 7 -14.99 -13.15 -13.57
CA PHE A 7 -13.64 -12.94 -14.05
C PHE A 7 -12.87 -11.95 -13.16
N TYR A 8 -13.43 -10.76 -12.91
CA TYR A 8 -12.78 -9.75 -12.06
C TYR A 8 -12.55 -10.23 -10.63
N ARG A 9 -13.48 -11.03 -10.09
CA ARG A 9 -13.31 -11.64 -8.77
C ARG A 9 -12.13 -12.60 -8.74
N LYS A 10 -11.94 -13.44 -9.76
CA LYS A 10 -10.78 -14.34 -9.86
C LYS A 10 -9.48 -13.53 -9.95
N VAL A 11 -9.44 -12.51 -10.80
CA VAL A 11 -8.26 -11.62 -10.94
C VAL A 11 -7.93 -10.98 -9.60
N TYR A 12 -8.92 -10.38 -8.93
CA TYR A 12 -8.74 -9.75 -7.62
C TYR A 12 -8.15 -10.74 -6.60
N ILE A 13 -8.73 -11.94 -6.46
CA ILE A 13 -8.21 -12.96 -5.53
C ILE A 13 -6.77 -13.36 -5.87
N ILE A 14 -6.45 -13.52 -7.16
CA ILE A 14 -5.08 -13.86 -7.60
C ILE A 14 -4.10 -12.77 -7.18
N LEU A 15 -4.45 -11.49 -7.38
CA LEU A 15 -3.62 -10.36 -6.96
C LEU A 15 -3.36 -10.38 -5.45
N GLU A 16 -4.39 -10.60 -4.63
CA GLU A 16 -4.24 -10.66 -3.18
C GLU A 16 -3.42 -11.86 -2.71
N VAL A 17 -3.57 -13.01 -3.37
CA VAL A 17 -2.72 -14.18 -3.11
C VAL A 17 -1.27 -13.87 -3.44
N ILE A 18 -1.00 -13.21 -4.57
CA ILE A 18 0.36 -12.79 -4.92
C ILE A 18 0.93 -11.83 -3.85
N ARG A 19 0.15 -10.86 -3.36
CA ARG A 19 0.58 -9.99 -2.25
C ARG A 19 1.00 -10.81 -1.04
N VAL A 20 0.20 -11.79 -0.62
CA VAL A 20 0.53 -12.68 0.52
C VAL A 20 1.82 -13.47 0.27
N PHE A 21 2.01 -14.04 -0.91
CA PHE A 21 3.21 -14.86 -1.19
C PHE A 21 4.45 -14.03 -1.60
N ALA A 22 4.30 -12.71 -1.79
CA ALA A 22 5.39 -11.83 -2.19
C ALA A 22 6.56 -11.82 -1.20
N ILE A 23 6.35 -12.20 0.07
CA ILE A 23 7.43 -12.39 1.06
C ILE A 23 8.52 -13.34 0.55
N VAL A 24 8.16 -14.40 -0.17
CA VAL A 24 9.14 -15.36 -0.71
C VAL A 24 10.07 -14.66 -1.71
N VAL A 25 9.50 -13.78 -2.53
CA VAL A 25 10.28 -12.99 -3.49
C VAL A 25 11.11 -11.94 -2.77
N ILE A 26 10.53 -11.21 -1.79
CA ILE A 26 11.26 -10.21 -1.00
C ILE A 26 12.47 -10.82 -0.29
N MET A 27 12.33 -12.02 0.28
CA MET A 27 13.44 -12.67 1.00
C MET A 27 14.56 -13.15 0.07
N LYS A 28 14.32 -13.31 -1.24
CA LYS A 28 15.36 -13.65 -2.22
C LYS A 28 15.88 -12.43 -2.97
N PHE A 29 14.97 -11.53 -3.32
CA PHE A 29 15.21 -10.32 -4.10
C PHE A 29 14.36 -9.17 -3.52
N PRO A 30 14.86 -8.50 -2.47
CA PRO A 30 14.10 -7.49 -1.72
C PRO A 30 13.48 -6.39 -2.59
N PHE A 31 14.26 -5.83 -3.51
CA PHE A 31 13.79 -4.74 -4.37
C PHE A 31 12.70 -5.20 -5.35
N GLY A 32 12.86 -6.35 -6.00
CA GLY A 32 11.84 -6.85 -6.93
C GLY A 32 10.56 -7.29 -6.23
N GLY A 33 10.67 -7.90 -5.05
CA GLY A 33 9.52 -8.23 -4.23
C GLY A 33 8.73 -6.99 -3.82
N TRP A 34 9.43 -5.92 -3.39
CA TRP A 34 8.80 -4.61 -3.15
C TRP A 34 8.08 -4.08 -4.39
N LEU A 35 8.75 -4.09 -5.56
CA LEU A 35 8.19 -3.55 -6.80
C LEU A 35 6.91 -4.28 -7.21
N ILE A 36 6.88 -5.61 -7.06
CA ILE A 36 5.68 -6.42 -7.35
C ILE A 36 4.52 -6.01 -6.45
N ILE A 37 4.75 -5.90 -5.13
CA ILE A 37 3.71 -5.49 -4.17
C ILE A 37 3.19 -4.10 -4.52
N PHE A 38 4.10 -3.14 -4.73
CA PHE A 38 3.74 -1.75 -5.03
C PHE A 38 2.87 -1.63 -6.30
N LEU A 39 3.21 -2.37 -7.35
CA LEU A 39 2.43 -2.38 -8.59
C LEU A 39 1.06 -3.03 -8.40
N ILE A 40 1.00 -4.16 -7.69
CA ILE A 40 -0.28 -4.84 -7.43
C ILE A 40 -1.20 -3.93 -6.60
N ASP A 41 -0.68 -3.34 -5.52
CA ASP A 41 -1.42 -2.42 -4.65
C ASP A 41 -1.98 -1.21 -5.42
N THR A 42 -1.19 -0.66 -6.33
CA THR A 42 -1.62 0.46 -7.17
C THR A 42 -2.80 0.11 -8.08
N PHE A 43 -2.90 -1.15 -8.52
CA PHE A 43 -3.85 -1.57 -9.55
C PHE A 43 -4.96 -2.52 -9.08
N ASP A 44 -4.91 -3.03 -7.85
CA ASP A 44 -5.89 -4.00 -7.33
C ASP A 44 -7.29 -3.40 -7.13
N TYR A 45 -7.38 -2.08 -6.97
CA TYR A 45 -8.64 -1.38 -6.76
C TYR A 45 -9.55 -1.50 -7.97
N TYR A 46 -9.00 -1.46 -9.18
CA TYR A 46 -9.76 -1.54 -10.42
C TYR A 46 -10.54 -2.86 -10.59
N PRO A 47 -9.92 -4.06 -10.49
CA PRO A 47 -10.67 -5.31 -10.50
C PRO A 47 -11.57 -5.46 -9.28
N ALA A 48 -11.19 -4.93 -8.10
CA ALA A 48 -12.03 -4.96 -6.91
C ALA A 48 -13.37 -4.24 -7.14
N LEU A 49 -13.35 -3.03 -7.71
CA LEU A 49 -14.55 -2.25 -8.04
C LEU A 49 -15.55 -3.06 -8.88
N ARG A 50 -15.06 -3.80 -9.87
CA ARG A 50 -15.88 -4.59 -10.80
C ARG A 50 -16.44 -5.87 -10.20
N THR A 51 -16.05 -6.24 -8.97
CA THR A 51 -16.69 -7.31 -8.21
C THR A 51 -18.02 -6.87 -7.59
N GLY A 52 -18.25 -5.56 -7.45
CA GLY A 52 -19.37 -5.00 -6.69
C GLY A 52 -19.11 -4.89 -5.19
N ILE A 53 -17.86 -5.06 -4.73
CA ILE A 53 -17.48 -4.80 -3.35
C ILE A 53 -17.66 -3.31 -3.02
N THR A 54 -18.14 -3.01 -1.81
CA THR A 54 -18.23 -1.63 -1.36
C THR A 54 -16.85 -1.08 -1.05
N TYR A 55 -16.66 0.23 -1.24
CA TYR A 55 -15.39 0.89 -0.96
C TYR A 55 -14.91 0.64 0.48
N SER A 56 -15.83 0.71 1.45
CA SER A 56 -15.50 0.45 2.86
C SER A 56 -15.00 -0.96 3.11
N ARG A 57 -15.53 -1.97 2.39
CA ARG A 57 -15.11 -3.36 2.58
C ARG A 57 -13.77 -3.63 1.87
N TYR A 58 -13.55 -3.05 0.70
CA TYR A 58 -12.25 -3.05 0.05
C TYR A 58 -11.17 -2.43 0.95
N GLN A 59 -11.41 -1.22 1.48
CA GLN A 59 -10.50 -0.54 2.41
C GLN A 59 -10.12 -1.40 3.63
N GLN A 60 -11.06 -2.16 4.19
CA GLN A 60 -10.76 -3.03 5.33
C GLN A 60 -9.83 -4.19 4.95
N ILE A 61 -10.08 -4.82 3.79
CA ILE A 61 -9.24 -5.91 3.29
C ILE A 61 -7.85 -5.38 2.95
N ASP A 62 -7.80 -4.30 2.17
CA ASP A 62 -6.58 -3.63 1.74
C ASP A 62 -5.69 -3.25 2.93
N LYS A 63 -6.23 -2.54 3.93
CA LYS A 63 -5.46 -2.15 5.12
C LYS A 63 -4.97 -3.34 5.95
N SER A 64 -5.71 -4.45 5.96
CA SER A 64 -5.26 -5.67 6.63
C SER A 64 -4.07 -6.30 5.89
N LEU A 65 -4.10 -6.31 4.56
CA LEU A 65 -3.00 -6.80 3.73
C LEU A 65 -1.79 -5.86 3.76
N ASP A 66 -2.01 -4.55 3.89
CA ASP A 66 -0.93 -3.59 4.06
C ASP A 66 -0.10 -3.84 5.31
N ILE A 67 -0.73 -4.29 6.41
CA ILE A 67 -0.01 -4.64 7.65
C ILE A 67 0.97 -5.77 7.36
N LEU A 68 0.50 -6.79 6.65
CA LEU A 68 1.31 -7.93 6.24
C LEU A 68 2.44 -7.50 5.29
N ASN A 69 2.14 -6.69 4.28
CA ASN A 69 3.13 -6.18 3.33
C ASN A 69 4.20 -5.33 4.01
N ARG A 70 3.84 -4.51 5.01
CA ARG A 70 4.83 -3.75 5.77
C ARG A 70 5.69 -4.62 6.68
N LEU A 71 5.13 -5.70 7.25
CA LEU A 71 5.95 -6.69 7.94
C LEU A 71 7.00 -7.28 7.00
N TYR A 72 6.70 -7.43 5.72
CA TYR A 72 7.67 -7.89 4.72
C TYR A 72 8.81 -6.91 4.48
N PHE A 73 8.69 -5.65 4.88
CA PHE A 73 9.82 -4.69 4.84
C PHE A 73 10.63 -4.72 6.14
N VAL A 74 10.01 -5.06 7.26
CA VAL A 74 10.69 -5.20 8.56
C VAL A 74 11.48 -6.51 8.63
N LEU A 75 10.88 -7.64 8.22
CA LEU A 75 11.48 -8.97 8.35
C LEU A 75 12.85 -9.09 7.66
N PRO A 76 13.06 -8.63 6.40
CA PRO A 76 14.37 -8.66 5.76
C PRO A 76 15.40 -7.82 6.50
N ALA A 77 15.01 -6.66 7.04
CA ALA A 77 15.93 -5.80 7.80
C ALA A 77 16.48 -6.52 9.04
N TYR A 78 15.67 -7.35 9.71
CA TYR A 78 16.12 -8.20 10.82
C TYR A 78 16.85 -9.45 10.34
N PHE A 79 16.31 -10.17 9.36
CA PHE A 79 16.88 -11.42 8.85
C PHE A 79 18.28 -11.22 8.26
N PHE A 80 18.48 -10.19 7.44
CA PHE A 80 19.78 -9.83 6.88
C PHE A 80 20.63 -8.96 7.82
N SER A 81 20.20 -8.78 9.07
CA SER A 81 20.91 -7.99 10.08
C SER A 81 21.32 -6.60 9.60
N TRP A 82 20.42 -5.92 8.88
CA TRP A 82 20.72 -4.58 8.36
C TRP A 82 21.04 -3.60 9.49
N PRO A 83 21.90 -2.62 9.22
CA PRO A 83 22.03 -1.47 10.10
C PRO A 83 20.64 -0.86 10.30
N HIS A 84 20.34 -0.42 11.52
CA HIS A 84 19.16 0.41 11.77
C HIS A 84 17.81 -0.34 11.61
N ARG A 85 17.80 -1.68 11.69
CA ARG A 85 16.58 -2.53 11.73
C ARG A 85 15.51 -2.06 12.74
N HIS A 86 15.94 -1.46 13.85
CA HIS A 86 15.04 -0.91 14.86
C HIS A 86 14.28 0.34 14.35
N PHE A 87 14.88 1.11 13.45
CA PHE A 87 14.21 2.23 12.80
C PHE A 87 13.09 1.75 11.85
N PHE A 88 13.30 0.65 11.14
CA PHE A 88 12.25 0.01 10.33
C PHE A 88 11.07 -0.44 11.22
N LEU A 89 11.36 -1.07 12.36
CA LEU A 89 10.33 -1.45 13.33
C LEU A 89 9.59 -0.21 13.89
N PHE A 90 10.31 0.86 14.22
CA PHE A 90 9.70 2.10 14.68
C PHE A 90 8.72 2.67 13.64
N LEU A 91 9.12 2.77 12.37
CA LEU A 91 8.24 3.27 11.30
C LEU A 91 7.02 2.37 11.07
N PHE A 92 7.19 1.05 11.21
CA PHE A 92 6.07 0.11 11.17
C PHE A 92 5.07 0.40 12.29
N LEU A 93 5.53 0.49 13.53
CA LEU A 93 4.69 0.79 14.69
C LEU A 93 4.01 2.16 14.57
N TYR A 94 4.74 3.18 14.09
CA TYR A 94 4.19 4.50 13.83
C TYR A 94 3.04 4.46 12.82
N ARG A 95 3.17 3.71 11.72
CA ARG A 95 2.06 3.54 10.76
C ARG A 95 0.88 2.78 11.36
N LEU A 96 1.12 1.75 12.18
CA LEU A 96 0.05 1.00 12.86
C LEU A 96 -0.82 1.90 13.74
N VAL A 97 -0.22 2.89 14.41
CA VAL A 97 -0.98 3.88 15.20
C VAL A 97 -1.94 4.67 14.30
N GLY A 98 -1.49 5.12 13.12
CA GLY A 98 -2.35 5.79 12.15
C GLY A 98 -3.51 4.92 11.67
N GLU A 99 -3.27 3.63 11.44
CA GLU A 99 -4.32 2.69 11.02
C GLU A 99 -5.32 2.41 12.13
N PHE A 100 -4.88 2.32 13.38
CA PHE A 100 -5.77 2.24 14.52
C PHE A 100 -6.73 3.43 14.58
N PHE A 101 -6.22 4.65 14.38
CA PHE A 101 -7.08 5.84 14.28
C PHE A 101 -8.02 5.79 13.07
N PHE A 102 -7.54 5.31 11.91
CA PHE A 102 -8.39 5.12 10.74
C PHE A 102 -9.55 4.16 11.00
N PHE A 103 -9.32 3.02 11.67
CA PHE A 103 -10.41 2.07 11.98
C PHE A 103 -11.45 2.67 12.93
N ARG A 104 -11.05 3.57 13.83
CA ARG A 104 -11.94 4.27 14.76
C ARG A 104 -12.73 5.39 14.09
N VAL A 105 -12.05 6.28 13.37
CA VAL A 105 -12.63 7.53 12.83
C VAL A 105 -13.20 7.33 11.42
N LYS A 106 -12.76 6.30 10.70
CA LYS A 106 -13.13 5.98 9.30
C LYS A 106 -12.85 7.13 8.34
N SER A 107 -11.81 7.91 8.60
CA SER A 107 -11.37 9.03 7.76
C SER A 107 -9.93 8.83 7.32
N GLU A 108 -9.73 8.77 6.00
CA GLU A 108 -8.42 8.58 5.37
C GLU A 108 -7.49 9.76 5.57
N ARG A 109 -8.02 10.96 5.86
CA ARG A 109 -7.18 12.15 6.08
C ARG A 109 -6.23 12.00 7.25
N TYR A 110 -6.60 11.19 8.25
CA TYR A 110 -5.70 10.90 9.37
C TYR A 110 -4.48 10.10 8.95
N LEU A 111 -4.59 9.26 7.91
CA LEU A 111 -3.47 8.47 7.40
C LEU A 111 -2.35 9.35 6.82
N PHE A 112 -2.66 10.56 6.35
CA PHE A 112 -1.67 11.53 5.90
C PHE A 112 -0.71 11.96 7.01
N PHE A 113 -1.18 12.04 8.26
CA PHE A 113 -0.34 12.37 9.43
C PHE A 113 0.49 11.20 9.94
N PHE A 114 0.30 10.01 9.38
CA PHE A 114 1.04 8.80 9.71
C PHE A 114 1.53 8.13 8.43
N PRO A 115 2.32 8.81 7.58
CA PRO A 115 2.64 8.33 6.24
C PRO A 115 3.33 6.97 6.28
N ASN A 116 3.05 6.10 5.31
CA ASN A 116 3.73 4.79 5.20
C ASN A 116 5.16 4.94 4.64
N LEU A 117 6.06 5.55 5.41
CA LEU A 117 7.43 5.84 4.97
C LEU A 117 8.21 4.58 4.61
N LEU A 118 7.92 3.44 5.25
CA LEU A 118 8.57 2.16 4.97
C LEU A 118 8.50 1.75 3.50
N GLU A 119 7.36 1.99 2.85
CA GLU A 119 7.18 1.59 1.46
C GLU A 119 8.20 2.25 0.53
N PHE A 120 8.55 3.51 0.75
CA PHE A 120 9.53 4.21 -0.11
C PHE A 120 10.94 4.14 0.48
N LEU A 121 11.06 4.03 1.81
CA LEU A 121 12.34 3.91 2.48
C LEU A 121 13.00 2.57 2.18
N PHE A 122 12.26 1.46 2.19
CA PHE A 122 12.81 0.13 1.98
C PHE A 122 13.59 -0.01 0.65
N PRO A 123 13.01 0.32 -0.53
CA PRO A 123 13.76 0.27 -1.79
C PRO A 123 14.90 1.29 -1.83
N ALA A 124 14.69 2.51 -1.32
CA ALA A 124 15.74 3.54 -1.29
C ALA A 124 16.93 3.09 -0.43
N TYR A 125 16.66 2.45 0.71
CA TYR A 125 17.66 1.93 1.61
C TYR A 125 18.50 0.83 0.96
N ILE A 126 17.89 -0.02 0.13
CA ILE A 126 18.63 -1.01 -0.66
C ILE A 126 19.48 -0.33 -1.75
N ILE A 127 18.90 0.63 -2.48
CA ILE A 127 19.55 1.32 -3.60
C ILE A 127 20.78 2.11 -3.13
N PHE A 128 20.67 2.81 -1.99
CA PHE A 128 21.76 3.60 -1.42
C PHE A 128 22.66 2.80 -0.48
N ASP A 129 22.77 1.48 -0.70
CA ASP A 129 23.61 0.56 0.06
C ASP A 129 23.51 0.76 1.58
N LYS A 130 22.28 0.77 2.08
CA LYS A 130 21.93 0.86 3.51
C LYS A 130 22.35 2.18 4.16
N ASN A 131 22.62 3.22 3.38
CA ASN A 131 22.80 4.58 3.89
C ASN A 131 21.44 5.20 4.23
N LEU A 132 21.11 5.26 5.53
CA LEU A 132 19.80 5.73 5.99
C LEU A 132 19.56 7.20 5.62
N VAL A 133 20.58 8.05 5.68
CA VAL A 133 20.43 9.49 5.45
C VAL A 133 20.06 9.76 3.99
N LEU A 134 20.80 9.17 3.04
CA LEU A 134 20.49 9.29 1.61
C LEU A 134 19.12 8.70 1.30
N ALA A 135 18.81 7.53 1.86
CA ALA A 135 17.51 6.90 1.67
C ALA A 135 16.35 7.75 2.18
N LEU A 136 16.49 8.38 3.35
CA LEU A 136 15.49 9.29 3.90
C LEU A 136 15.32 10.57 3.08
N MET A 137 16.41 11.17 2.61
CA MET A 137 16.35 12.38 1.77
C MET A 137 15.53 12.16 0.50
N VAL A 138 15.50 10.94 -0.03
CA VAL A 138 14.70 10.59 -1.22
C VAL A 138 13.31 10.07 -0.84
N ALA A 139 13.23 9.12 0.09
CA ALA A 139 11.99 8.44 0.43
C ALA A 139 10.96 9.37 1.07
N LEU A 140 11.39 10.27 1.96
CA LEU A 140 10.50 11.16 2.70
C LEU A 140 9.73 12.12 1.79
N PRO A 141 10.37 12.95 0.94
CA PRO A 141 9.62 13.88 0.09
C PRO A 141 8.72 13.14 -0.91
N LEU A 142 9.22 12.06 -1.53
CA LEU A 142 8.42 11.26 -2.47
C LEU A 142 7.18 10.68 -1.79
N LYS A 143 7.34 10.11 -0.59
CA LYS A 143 6.21 9.52 0.12
C LYS A 143 5.20 10.56 0.59
N LEU A 144 5.65 11.72 1.07
CA LEU A 144 4.73 12.80 1.48
C LEU A 144 3.89 13.32 0.30
N ILE A 145 4.52 13.50 -0.87
CA ILE A 145 3.80 13.88 -2.10
C ILE A 145 2.77 12.81 -2.47
N HIS A 146 3.17 11.53 -2.41
CA HIS A 146 2.30 10.40 -2.73
C HIS A 146 1.12 10.31 -1.75
N GLU A 147 1.35 10.39 -0.44
CA GLU A 147 0.32 10.35 0.61
C GLU A 147 -0.66 11.53 0.51
N TYR A 148 -0.15 12.72 0.17
CA TYR A 148 -0.99 13.89 -0.11
C TYR A 148 -1.90 13.63 -1.32
N GLY A 149 -1.35 13.06 -2.39
CA GLY A 149 -2.11 12.65 -3.57
C GLY A 149 -3.25 11.67 -3.22
N LEU A 150 -2.95 10.63 -2.46
CA LEU A 150 -3.91 9.59 -2.11
C LEU A 150 -4.98 10.04 -1.11
N HIS A 151 -4.57 10.64 0.01
CA HIS A 151 -5.47 10.86 1.16
C HIS A 151 -6.07 12.26 1.23
N ILE A 152 -5.44 13.25 0.59
CA ILE A 152 -5.98 14.62 0.56
C ILE A 152 -6.66 14.89 -0.78
N LYS A 153 -6.00 14.57 -1.90
CA LYS A 153 -6.56 14.77 -3.24
C LYS A 153 -7.44 13.62 -3.73
N GLY A 154 -7.41 12.46 -3.07
CA GLY A 154 -8.20 11.30 -3.48
C GLY A 154 -7.82 10.74 -4.85
N MET A 155 -6.54 10.83 -5.21
CA MET A 155 -6.02 10.27 -6.45
C MET A 155 -6.27 8.77 -6.48
N VAL A 156 -6.69 8.30 -7.65
CA VAL A 156 -6.90 6.90 -8.01
C VAL A 156 -6.33 6.69 -9.39
N ASP A 157 -5.98 5.45 -9.71
CA ASP A 157 -5.46 5.10 -11.02
C ASP A 157 -6.46 5.46 -12.15
N PRO A 158 -5.98 5.69 -13.39
CA PRO A 158 -6.82 6.12 -14.49
C PRO A 158 -8.00 5.17 -14.79
N TRP A 159 -7.83 3.86 -14.63
CA TRP A 159 -8.86 2.88 -14.93
C TRP A 159 -9.96 2.88 -13.87
N SER A 160 -9.60 2.94 -12.59
CA SER A 160 -10.57 3.13 -11.51
C SER A 160 -11.29 4.47 -11.64
N LYS A 161 -10.59 5.55 -11.99
CA LYS A 161 -11.19 6.87 -12.21
C LYS A 161 -12.27 6.83 -13.30
N ALA A 162 -11.97 6.20 -14.43
CA ALA A 162 -12.91 6.06 -15.54
C ALA A 162 -14.13 5.21 -15.14
N TYR A 163 -13.92 4.14 -14.36
CA TYR A 163 -15.02 3.30 -13.88
C TYR A 163 -15.92 4.05 -12.88
N ILE A 164 -15.35 4.75 -11.90
CA ILE A 164 -16.10 5.54 -10.90
C ILE A 164 -16.90 6.67 -11.56
N ALA A 165 -16.41 7.26 -12.66
CA ALA A 165 -17.13 8.29 -13.41
C ALA A 165 -18.49 7.79 -13.95
N THR A 166 -18.59 6.49 -14.24
CA THR A 166 -19.82 5.84 -14.72
C THR A 166 -20.59 5.13 -13.60
N HIS A 167 -19.97 4.93 -12.43
CA HIS A 167 -20.52 4.21 -11.27
C HIS A 167 -20.26 5.00 -9.97
N PRO A 168 -21.02 6.09 -9.72
CA PRO A 168 -20.76 7.03 -8.63
C PRO A 168 -20.94 6.43 -7.22
N GLU A 169 -21.64 5.31 -7.08
CA GLU A 169 -21.79 4.56 -5.83
C GLU A 169 -20.45 4.06 -5.26
N HIS A 170 -19.43 3.93 -6.11
CA HIS A 170 -18.07 3.54 -5.73
C HIS A 170 -17.15 4.74 -5.42
N ARG A 171 -17.66 5.98 -5.49
CA ARG A 171 -16.87 7.18 -5.22
C ARG A 171 -16.43 7.21 -3.75
N ARG A 172 -15.15 7.54 -3.51
CA ARG A 172 -14.61 7.79 -2.17
C ARG A 172 -15.41 8.91 -1.50
N LYS A 173 -16.09 8.60 -0.38
CA LYS A 173 -16.75 9.60 0.46
C LYS A 173 -15.73 10.09 1.46
N PHE A 174 -15.00 11.15 1.13
CA PHE A 174 -14.24 11.90 2.14
C PHE A 174 -15.25 12.53 3.08
N ARG A 175 -15.51 11.88 4.24
CA ARG A 175 -16.19 12.55 5.34
C ARG A 175 -15.25 13.66 5.80
N SER A 176 -15.72 14.89 5.67
CA SER A 176 -15.07 16.11 6.18
C SER A 176 -14.83 15.99 7.68
#